data_AF-A0A5K7YIH7-F1
#
_entry.id   AF-A0A5K7YIH7-F1
#
_cell.length_a   1.000
_cell.length_b   1.000
_cell.length_c   1.000
_cell.angle_alpha   90.00
_cell.angle_beta   90.00
_cell.angle_gamma   90.00
#
_symmetry.space_group_name_H-M   'P 1'
#
loop_
_entity.id
_entity.type
_entity.pdbx_description
1 polymer ?
#
loop_
_entity_poly.entity_id
_entity_poly.type
_entity_poly.pdbx_seq_one_letter_code
_entity_poly.pdbx_strand_id
1 'polypeptide(L)'
;MLFFSDLSGYTAMADQLDPEETREVSSRIFSEIAKTIAHYRGVIEKFIGDAVLAIFGLPAVHEDDPVKAVRAARKIHHMVRSISPEHENRIGRPLRTHSGIHTGLIVTGEMIVKKGSTGLSGIR
;
A
#
# COMPACT_ATOMS: atom_id res chain seq x y z
N MET A 1 7.02 -14.68 -1.12
CA MET A 1 6.40 -14.07 -2.32
C MET A 1 6.31 -12.58 -2.16
N LEU A 2 6.64 -11.82 -3.21
CA LEU A 2 6.57 -10.37 -3.19
C LEU A 2 5.21 -9.93 -3.72
N PHE A 3 4.55 -9.05 -2.98
CA PHE A 3 3.31 -8.39 -3.35
C PHE A 3 3.57 -6.89 -3.39
N PHE A 4 3.15 -6.23 -4.46
CA PHE A 4 3.06 -4.77 -4.47
C PHE A 4 1.66 -4.34 -4.88
N SER A 5 1.22 -3.21 -4.36
CA SER A 5 0.02 -2.54 -4.84
C SER A 5 0.21 -1.03 -4.80
N ASP A 6 -0.14 -0.37 -5.89
CA ASP A 6 -0.05 1.07 -6.07
C ASP A 6 -1.45 1.69 -6.27
N LEU A 7 -1.68 2.87 -5.70
CA LEU A 7 -2.93 3.62 -5.82
C LEU A 7 -2.84 4.61 -6.99
N SER A 8 -3.39 4.22 -8.13
CA SER A 8 -3.47 5.09 -9.30
C SER A 8 -4.61 6.10 -9.16
N GLY A 9 -4.29 7.36 -9.46
CA GLY A 9 -5.17 8.51 -9.21
C GLY A 9 -4.72 9.35 -8.01
N TYR A 10 -3.76 8.86 -7.21
CA TYR A 10 -3.16 9.62 -6.11
C TYR A 10 -2.52 10.94 -6.57
N THR A 11 -1.76 10.94 -7.68
CA THR A 11 -1.18 12.18 -8.23
C THR A 11 -2.26 13.20 -8.57
N ALA A 12 -3.38 12.75 -9.14
CA ALA A 12 -4.48 13.64 -9.47
C ALA A 12 -5.24 14.14 -8.22
N MET A 13 -5.31 13.33 -7.17
CA MET A 13 -5.79 13.77 -5.87
C MET A 13 -4.88 14.86 -5.30
N ALA A 14 -3.57 14.63 -5.30
CA ALA A 14 -2.58 15.56 -4.78
C ALA A 14 -2.56 16.90 -5.54
N ASP A 15 -2.93 16.89 -6.83
CA ASP A 15 -3.02 18.10 -7.65
C ASP A 15 -4.35 18.87 -7.48
N GLN A 16 -5.46 18.19 -7.14
CA GLN A 16 -6.81 18.80 -7.11
C GLN A 16 -7.36 19.05 -5.70
N LEU A 17 -6.91 18.29 -4.72
CA LEU A 17 -7.28 18.45 -3.32
C LEU A 17 -6.21 19.23 -2.58
N ASP A 18 -6.58 19.83 -1.47
CA ASP A 18 -5.56 20.40 -0.59
C ASP A 18 -4.71 19.27 0.05
N PRO A 19 -3.53 19.60 0.61
CA PRO A 19 -2.64 18.59 1.19
C PRO A 19 -3.26 17.83 2.36
N GLU A 20 -4.16 18.45 3.12
CA GLU A 20 -4.79 17.85 4.29
C GLU A 20 -5.82 16.78 3.89
N GLU A 21 -6.69 17.09 2.94
CA GLU A 21 -7.68 16.15 2.39
C GLU A 21 -6.98 15.01 1.64
N THR A 22 -5.96 15.31 0.84
CA THR A 22 -5.15 14.27 0.15
C THR A 22 -4.59 13.29 1.17
N ARG A 23 -4.02 13.81 2.27
CA ARG A 23 -3.44 13.01 3.34
C ARG A 23 -4.50 12.18 4.07
N GLU A 24 -5.66 12.75 4.37
CA GLU A 24 -6.76 12.05 5.05
C GLU A 24 -7.26 10.86 4.23
N VAL A 25 -7.63 11.09 2.96
CA VAL A 25 -8.17 10.04 2.09
C VAL A 25 -7.13 8.95 1.87
N SER A 26 -5.88 9.33 1.59
CA SER A 26 -4.80 8.37 1.38
C SER A 26 -4.51 7.55 2.63
N SER A 27 -4.49 8.18 3.81
CA SER A 27 -4.29 7.47 5.08
C SER A 27 -5.39 6.44 5.35
N ARG A 28 -6.65 6.78 5.02
CA ARG A 28 -7.77 5.84 5.13
C ARG A 28 -7.60 4.65 4.18
N ILE A 29 -7.23 4.91 2.92
CA ILE A 29 -6.98 3.85 1.92
C ILE A 29 -5.83 2.95 2.36
N PHE A 30 -4.69 3.51 2.76
CA PHE A 30 -3.53 2.72 3.19
C PHE A 30 -3.81 1.93 4.47
N SER A 31 -4.62 2.47 5.39
CA SER A 31 -5.07 1.72 6.57
C SER A 31 -5.87 0.47 6.18
N GLU A 32 -6.82 0.59 5.25
CA GLU A 32 -7.63 -0.54 4.79
C GLU A 32 -6.82 -1.56 3.96
N ILE A 33 -5.87 -1.07 3.16
CA ILE A 33 -4.90 -1.93 2.46
C ILE A 33 -4.07 -2.71 3.48
N ALA A 34 -3.55 -2.05 4.52
CA ALA A 34 -2.74 -2.68 5.54
C ALA A 34 -3.51 -3.75 6.31
N LYS A 35 -4.76 -3.44 6.72
CA LYS A 35 -5.68 -4.41 7.34
C LYS A 35 -5.93 -5.61 6.43
N THR A 36 -6.13 -5.38 5.13
CA THR A 36 -6.37 -6.45 4.15
C THR A 36 -5.15 -7.35 4.00
N ILE A 37 -3.95 -6.79 3.88
CA ILE A 37 -2.70 -7.55 3.80
C ILE A 37 -2.51 -8.40 5.06
N ALA A 38 -2.68 -7.79 6.25
CA ALA A 38 -2.58 -8.50 7.52
C ALA A 38 -3.62 -9.62 7.67
N HIS A 39 -4.87 -9.39 7.22
CA HIS A 39 -5.93 -10.40 7.23
C HIS A 39 -5.55 -11.66 6.43
N TYR A 40 -4.89 -11.48 5.29
CA TYR A 40 -4.36 -12.58 4.48
C TYR A 40 -2.97 -13.06 4.90
N ARG A 41 -2.50 -12.66 6.10
CA ARG A 41 -1.19 -13.04 6.69
C ARG A 41 0.02 -12.57 5.87
N GLY A 42 -0.13 -11.51 5.09
CA GLY A 42 1.00 -10.81 4.50
C GLY A 42 1.66 -9.89 5.53
N VAL A 43 2.96 -9.68 5.38
CA VAL A 43 3.76 -8.75 6.19
C VAL A 43 4.11 -7.55 5.32
N ILE A 44 3.74 -6.34 5.74
CA ILE A 44 4.15 -5.13 5.03
C ILE A 44 5.64 -4.92 5.28
N GLU A 45 6.42 -4.78 4.21
CA GLU A 45 7.83 -4.42 4.31
C GLU A 45 7.99 -2.91 4.36
N LYS A 46 7.37 -2.17 3.43
CA LYS A 46 7.34 -0.70 3.44
C LYS A 46 6.24 -0.10 2.58
N PHE A 47 6.07 1.21 2.74
CA PHE A 47 5.31 2.07 1.83
C PHE A 47 6.30 2.90 0.98
N ILE A 48 6.00 3.07 -0.30
CA ILE A 48 6.82 3.83 -1.26
C ILE A 48 5.89 4.81 -1.97
N GLY A 49 5.77 6.03 -1.43
CA GLY A 49 4.81 7.01 -1.94
C GLY A 49 3.37 6.49 -1.79
N ASP A 50 2.71 6.28 -2.93
CA ASP A 50 1.36 5.73 -3.08
C ASP A 50 1.30 4.20 -3.23
N ALA A 51 2.45 3.53 -3.13
CA ALA A 51 2.56 2.08 -3.21
C ALA A 51 2.83 1.42 -1.85
N VAL A 52 2.35 0.19 -1.70
CA VAL A 52 2.69 -0.72 -0.60
C VAL A 52 3.48 -1.91 -1.15
N LEU A 53 4.52 -2.32 -0.43
CA LEU A 53 5.26 -3.55 -0.64
C LEU A 53 5.03 -4.48 0.54
N ALA A 54 4.63 -5.72 0.26
CA ALA A 54 4.38 -6.74 1.26
C ALA A 54 4.95 -8.10 0.83
N ILE A 55 5.14 -8.96 1.82
CA ILE A 55 5.69 -10.29 1.65
C ILE A 55 4.71 -11.31 2.23
N PHE A 56 4.34 -12.30 1.41
CA PHE A 56 3.60 -13.48 1.84
C PHE A 56 4.56 -14.66 2.01
N GLY A 57 4.36 -15.46 3.06
CA GLY A 57 5.26 -16.55 3.44
C GLY A 57 6.36 -16.18 4.41
N LEU A 58 6.17 -15.10 5.17
CA LEU A 58 6.98 -14.78 6.36
C LEU A 58 6.17 -14.97 7.64
N PRO A 59 6.81 -15.41 8.74
CA PRO A 59 8.19 -15.90 8.82
C PRO A 59 8.39 -17.33 8.26
N ALA A 60 7.29 -18.01 7.91
CA ALA A 60 7.31 -19.35 7.35
C ALA A 60 6.45 -19.41 6.07
N VAL A 61 6.94 -20.14 5.06
CA VAL A 61 6.27 -20.32 3.78
C VAL A 61 5.21 -21.41 3.88
N HIS A 62 4.06 -21.16 3.26
CA HIS A 62 2.94 -22.07 3.15
C HIS A 62 2.54 -22.23 1.68
N GLU A 63 2.03 -23.41 1.30
CA GLU A 63 1.62 -23.71 -0.08
C GLU A 63 0.51 -22.77 -0.60
N ASP A 64 -0.30 -22.21 0.31
CA ASP A 64 -1.43 -21.33 -0.02
C ASP A 64 -1.09 -19.83 -0.01
N ASP A 65 0.18 -19.45 0.22
CA ASP A 65 0.64 -18.05 0.16
C ASP A 65 0.36 -17.35 -1.19
N PRO A 66 0.50 -18.02 -2.36
CA PRO A 66 0.07 -17.42 -3.62
C PRO A 66 -1.41 -17.09 -3.66
N VAL A 67 -2.23 -17.99 -3.13
CA VAL A 67 -3.69 -17.81 -3.09
C VAL A 67 -4.05 -16.65 -2.17
N LYS A 68 -3.40 -16.54 -1.01
CA LYS A 68 -3.56 -15.42 -0.07
C LYS A 68 -3.19 -14.08 -0.71
N ALA A 69 -2.05 -14.01 -1.40
CA ALA A 69 -1.60 -12.80 -2.08
C ALA A 69 -2.61 -12.34 -3.17
N VAL A 70 -3.12 -13.28 -3.98
CA VAL A 70 -4.13 -12.98 -5.01
C VAL A 70 -5.46 -12.54 -4.38
N ARG A 71 -5.89 -13.19 -3.29
CA ARG A 71 -7.11 -12.79 -2.56
C ARG A 71 -6.97 -11.40 -1.94
N ALA A 72 -5.80 -11.07 -1.39
CA ALA A 72 -5.49 -9.75 -0.89
C ALA A 72 -5.58 -8.69 -2.00
N ALA A 73 -4.91 -8.91 -3.15
CA ALA A 73 -5.03 -8.03 -4.32
C ALA A 73 -6.50 -7.82 -4.70
N ARG A 74 -7.27 -8.90 -4.88
CA ARG A 74 -8.66 -8.80 -5.28
C ARG A 74 -9.51 -8.00 -4.28
N LYS A 75 -9.28 -8.18 -2.98
CA LYS A 75 -10.00 -7.45 -1.92
C LYS A 75 -9.63 -5.96 -1.92
N ILE A 76 -8.35 -5.63 -2.09
CA ILE A 76 -7.86 -4.25 -2.23
C ILE A 76 -8.53 -3.56 -3.42
N HIS A 77 -8.54 -4.20 -4.59
CA HIS A 77 -9.19 -3.67 -5.80
C HIS A 77 -10.67 -3.41 -5.59
N HIS A 78 -11.39 -4.33 -4.93
CA HIS A 78 -12.81 -4.13 -4.61
C HIS A 78 -13.03 -2.96 -3.65
N MET A 79 -12.21 -2.83 -2.62
CA MET A 79 -12.29 -1.75 -1.64
C MET A 79 -12.05 -0.40 -2.31
N VAL A 80 -10.98 -0.25 -3.10
CA VAL A 80 -10.70 1.02 -3.80
C VAL A 80 -11.80 1.36 -4.80
N ARG A 81 -12.33 0.36 -5.52
CA ARG A 81 -13.47 0.59 -6.41
C ARG A 81 -14.73 1.04 -5.66
N SER A 82 -14.95 0.59 -4.43
CA SER A 82 -16.13 1.00 -3.64
C SER A 82 -16.07 2.43 -3.13
N ILE A 83 -14.86 2.95 -2.85
CA ILE A 83 -14.67 4.34 -2.39
C ILE A 83 -14.50 5.32 -3.55
N SER A 84 -14.12 4.85 -4.75
CA SER A 84 -13.89 5.69 -5.92
C SER A 84 -15.03 6.66 -6.23
N PRO A 85 -16.32 6.27 -6.19
CA PRO A 85 -17.42 7.18 -6.52
C PRO A 85 -17.52 8.41 -5.60
N GLU A 86 -17.12 8.29 -4.33
CA GLU A 86 -17.14 9.41 -3.37
C GLU A 86 -16.14 10.50 -3.76
N HIS A 87 -15.07 10.12 -4.46
CA HIS A 87 -13.98 11.02 -4.83
C HIS A 87 -14.05 11.43 -6.30
N GLU A 88 -14.57 10.61 -7.20
CA GLU A 88 -14.53 10.80 -8.66
C GLU A 88 -15.04 12.18 -9.12
N ASN A 89 -16.13 12.68 -8.54
CA ASN A 89 -16.67 14.00 -8.84
C ASN A 89 -15.73 15.16 -8.46
N ARG A 90 -14.90 14.94 -7.43
CA ARG A 90 -13.95 15.94 -6.90
C ARG A 90 -12.60 15.89 -7.58
N ILE A 91 -12.15 14.71 -8.00
CA ILE A 91 -10.80 14.49 -8.60
C ILE A 91 -10.85 14.34 -10.13
N GLY A 92 -12.04 14.36 -10.73
CA GLY A 92 -12.27 14.28 -12.17
C GLY A 92 -11.88 12.94 -12.81
N ARG A 93 -11.58 11.92 -12.02
CA ARG A 93 -11.23 10.57 -12.47
C ARG A 93 -11.47 9.53 -11.38
N PRO A 94 -11.69 8.24 -11.71
CA PRO A 94 -11.86 7.21 -10.70
C PRO A 94 -10.53 6.84 -10.02
N LEU A 95 -10.60 6.47 -8.75
CA LEU A 95 -9.48 5.82 -8.04
C LEU A 95 -9.35 4.37 -8.50
N ARG A 96 -8.12 3.94 -8.75
CA ARG A 96 -7.80 2.58 -9.20
C ARG A 96 -6.60 2.05 -8.45
N THR A 97 -6.42 0.74 -8.46
CA THR A 97 -5.20 0.12 -7.96
C THR A 97 -4.59 -0.77 -9.02
N HIS A 98 -3.26 -0.80 -9.05
CA HIS A 98 -2.51 -1.83 -9.76
C HIS A 98 -1.79 -2.68 -8.75
N SER A 99 -1.81 -3.99 -8.94
CA SER A 99 -1.09 -4.91 -8.05
C SER A 99 -0.31 -5.90 -8.89
N GLY A 100 0.88 -6.25 -8.43
CA GLY A 100 1.65 -7.34 -9.00
C GLY A 100 2.18 -8.26 -7.92
N ILE A 101 2.32 -9.53 -8.30
CA ILE A 101 2.70 -10.61 -7.42
C ILE A 101 3.84 -11.35 -8.11
N HIS A 102 4.98 -11.43 -7.42
CA HIS A 102 6.15 -12.15 -7.90
C HIS A 102 6.47 -13.32 -6.98
N THR A 103 6.54 -14.51 -7.58
CA THR A 103 6.99 -15.75 -6.94
C THR A 103 8.44 -16.01 -7.29
N GLY A 104 9.31 -16.08 -6.30
CA GLY A 104 10.73 -16.32 -6.49
C GLY A 104 11.47 -16.38 -5.16
N LEU A 105 12.76 -16.70 -5.22
CA LEU A 105 13.63 -16.63 -4.06
C LEU A 105 13.79 -15.16 -3.66
N ILE A 106 13.44 -14.84 -2.41
CA ILE A 106 13.60 -13.49 -1.85
C ILE A 106 14.56 -13.62 -0.68
N VAL A 107 15.66 -12.86 -0.71
CA VAL A 107 16.57 -12.74 0.42
C VAL A 107 16.11 -11.54 1.24
N THR A 108 15.54 -11.80 2.42
CA THR A 108 15.20 -10.75 3.39
C THR A 108 16.23 -10.75 4.50
N GLY A 109 16.94 -9.63 4.69
CA GLY A 109 17.83 -9.42 5.82
C GLY A 109 17.28 -8.32 6.72
N GLU A 110 17.37 -8.48 8.04
CA GLU A 110 17.14 -7.38 8.97
C GLU A 110 18.30 -6.38 8.86
N MET A 111 18.06 -5.24 8.22
CA MET A 111 18.91 -4.07 8.47
C MET A 111 18.44 -3.41 9.76
N ILE A 112 19.10 -3.74 10.87
CA ILE A 112 18.97 -2.97 12.12
C ILE A 112 19.61 -1.60 11.87
N VAL A 113 18.84 -0.66 11.34
CA VAL A 113 19.23 0.75 11.33
C VAL A 113 19.07 1.25 12.76
N LYS A 114 20.19 1.47 13.47
CA LYS A 114 20.18 2.29 14.69
C LYS A 114 19.61 3.66 14.31
N LYS A 115 18.36 3.92 14.70
CA LYS A 115 17.68 5.20 14.48
C LYS A 115 18.48 6.29 15.20
N GLY A 116 19.27 7.05 14.45
CA GLY A 116 19.79 8.34 14.91
C GLY A 116 18.62 9.31 15.01
N SER A 117 18.23 9.66 16.23
CA SER A 117 17.33 10.78 16.47
C SER A 117 18.10 12.09 16.25
N THR A 118 18.03 12.65 15.06
CA THR A 118 18.41 14.05 14.85
C THR A 118 17.45 14.66 13.86
N GLY A 119 16.37 15.24 14.38
CA GLY A 119 15.60 16.24 13.64
C GLY A 119 16.46 17.49 13.51
N LEU A 120 16.98 17.74 12.32
CA LEU A 120 17.50 19.06 11.98
C LEU A 120 16.31 19.91 11.55
N SER A 121 15.81 20.72 12.48
CA SER A 121 15.00 21.89 12.18
C SER A 121 15.96 23.08 12.04
N GLY A 122 15.94 23.75 10.89
CA GLY A 122 16.85 24.85 10.61
C GLY A 122 16.60 25.56 9.29
N ILE A 123 15.57 26.42 9.27
CA ILE A 123 15.50 27.77 8.67
C ILE A 123 16.59 28.17 7.66
N ARG A 124 16.22 28.29 6.37
CA ARG A 124 15.92 29.56 5.68
C ARG A 124 15.29 29.31 4.32
#